data_AF-A0AAV6BMD5-F1
#
_entry.id   AF-A0AAV6BMD5-F1
#
_cell.length_a   1.000
_cell.length_b   1.000
_cell.length_c   1.000
_cell.angle_alpha   90.00
_cell.angle_beta   90.00
_cell.angle_gamma   90.00
#
_symmetry.space_group_name_H-M   'P 1'
#
loop_
_entity.id
_entity.type
_entity.pdbx_description
1 polymer ?
#
loop_
_entity_poly.entity_id
_entity_poly.type
_entity_poly.pdbx_seq_one_letter_code
_entity_poly.pdbx_strand_id
1 'polypeptide(L)' 'MSSFADSRTRAAREGFGQPVRRLEDRRFVTGRGIFSDDVNVPGQAHAAFVRSRHAHARLVGI' A
#
# COMPACT_ATOMS: atom_id res chain seq x y z
N MET A 1 -24.34 38.97 3.38
CA MET A 1 -25.15 37.89 3.99
C MET A 1 -25.01 36.63 3.14
N SER A 2 -23.97 35.82 3.38
CA SER A 2 -23.85 34.52 2.71
C SER A 2 -24.84 33.54 3.34
N SER A 3 -25.62 32.89 2.47
CA SER A 3 -26.70 32.00 2.85
C SER A 3 -26.17 30.72 3.49
N PHE A 4 -26.69 30.36 4.67
CA PHE A 4 -26.50 29.05 5.31
C PHE A 4 -27.00 27.86 4.46
N ALA A 5 -27.67 28.11 3.33
CA ALA A 5 -28.10 27.06 2.39
C ALA A 5 -27.00 26.66 1.38
N ASP A 6 -26.03 27.53 1.12
CA ASP A 6 -24.95 27.27 0.15
C ASP A 6 -23.86 26.35 0.72
N SER A 7 -23.83 26.16 2.04
CA SER A 7 -22.86 25.30 2.74
C SER A 7 -23.19 23.81 2.67
N ARG A 8 -24.41 23.41 2.30
CA ARG A 8 -24.85 21.99 2.32
C ARG A 8 -24.45 21.21 1.07
N THR A 9 -24.13 21.88 -0.04
CA THR A 9 -23.79 21.21 -1.31
C THR A 9 -22.34 20.72 -1.36
N ARG A 10 -21.46 21.20 -0.47
CA ARG A 10 -20.04 20.81 -0.47
C ARG A 10 -19.75 19.45 0.20
N ALA A 11 -20.73 18.85 0.89
CA ALA A 11 -20.54 17.61 1.65
C ALA A 11 -20.64 16.32 0.80
N ALA A 12 -21.14 16.38 -0.44
CA ALA A 12 -21.59 15.19 -1.17
C ALA A 12 -20.63 14.66 -2.25
N ARG A 13 -19.34 15.03 -2.25
CA ARG A 13 -18.34 14.35 -3.10
C ARG A 13 -17.67 13.14 -2.43
N GLU A 14 -17.85 13.01 -1.11
CA GLU A 14 -17.13 12.05 -0.25
C GLU A 14 -18.08 11.36 0.76
N GLY A 15 -19.37 11.24 0.43
CA GLY A 15 -20.38 10.63 1.29
C GLY A 15 -20.46 9.09 1.17
N PHE A 16 -21.01 8.42 2.18
CA PHE A 16 -21.25 6.97 2.15
C PHE A 16 -22.19 6.57 1.00
N GLY A 17 -21.87 5.48 0.31
CA GLY A 17 -22.66 4.95 -0.80
C GLY A 17 -22.42 5.63 -2.16
N GLN A 18 -21.56 6.65 -2.23
CA GLN A 18 -21.17 7.28 -3.49
C GLN A 18 -19.96 6.57 -4.12
N PRO A 19 -19.90 6.43 -5.46
CA PRO A 19 -18.75 5.89 -6.16
C PRO A 19 -17.63 6.94 -6.24
N VAL A 20 -16.86 7.07 -5.16
CA VAL A 20 -15.74 8.02 -5.06
C VAL A 20 -14.46 7.34 -5.56
N ARG A 21 -13.60 8.11 -6.24
CA ARG A 21 -12.26 7.62 -6.63
C ARG A 21 -11.44 7.35 -5.37
N ARG A 22 -10.66 6.27 -5.39
CA ARG A 22 -9.77 5.93 -4.27
C ARG A 22 -8.66 6.98 -4.16
N LEU A 23 -8.32 7.36 -2.94
CA LEU A 23 -7.30 8.37 -2.68
C LEU A 23 -5.89 7.82 -2.98
N GLU A 24 -5.67 6.57 -2.63
CA GLU A 24 -4.42 5.85 -2.76
C GLU A 24 -4.06 5.52 -4.22
N ASP A 25 -5.02 5.48 -5.14
CA ASP A 25 -4.77 5.22 -6.57
C ASP A 25 -3.74 6.20 -7.13
N ARG A 26 -3.79 7.47 -6.69
CA ARG A 26 -2.83 8.49 -7.13
C ARG A 26 -1.39 8.07 -6.88
N ARG A 27 -1.06 7.52 -5.70
CA ARG A 27 0.32 7.10 -5.40
C ARG A 27 0.65 5.76 -6.07
N PHE A 28 -0.30 4.83 -6.15
CA PHE A 28 -0.03 3.51 -6.71
C PHE A 28 0.11 3.52 -8.23
N VAL A 29 -0.79 4.20 -8.95
CA VAL A 29 -0.77 4.28 -10.42
C VAL A 29 0.41 5.12 -10.93
N THR A 30 0.95 6.03 -10.12
CA THR A 30 2.10 6.85 -10.50
C THR A 30 3.46 6.26 -10.07
N GLY A 31 3.49 5.04 -9.53
CA GLY A 31 4.73 4.41 -9.04
C GLY A 31 5.33 5.09 -7.80
N ARG A 32 4.52 5.86 -7.07
CA ARG A 32 4.89 6.55 -5.82
C ARG A 32 4.40 5.81 -4.58
N GLY A 33 3.95 4.56 -4.73
CA GLY A 33 3.77 3.65 -3.61
C GLY A 33 5.12 3.34 -2.98
N ILE A 34 5.15 3.13 -1.67
CA ILE A 34 6.32 2.63 -0.95
C ILE A 34 5.88 1.35 -0.25
N PHE A 35 6.48 0.24 -0.65
CA PHE A 35 6.31 -1.07 -0.07
C PHE A 35 7.57 -1.46 0.71
N SER A 36 7.52 -2.59 1.42
CA SER A 36 8.63 -3.02 2.29
C SER A 36 9.97 -3.17 1.56
N ASP A 37 9.95 -3.55 0.29
CA ASP A 37 11.15 -3.76 -0.53
C ASP A 37 11.67 -2.46 -1.20
N ASP A 38 10.89 -1.37 -1.16
CA ASP A 38 11.29 -0.07 -1.74
C ASP A 38 12.20 0.74 -0.80
N VAL A 39 12.36 0.30 0.45
CA VAL A 39 13.20 0.98 1.44
C VAL A 39 14.68 0.70 1.12
N ASN A 40 15.43 1.75 0.84
CA ASN A 40 16.86 1.66 0.57
C ASN A 40 17.65 2.57 1.52
N VAL A 41 18.32 1.98 2.50
CA VAL A 41 19.14 2.71 3.49
C VAL A 41 20.63 2.43 3.30
N PRO A 42 21.52 3.42 3.56
CA PRO A 42 22.96 3.21 3.47
C PRO A 42 23.44 2.04 4.35
N GLY A 43 24.19 1.12 3.76
CA GLY A 43 24.74 -0.05 4.46
C GLY A 43 23.75 -1.20 4.68
N GLN A 44 22.58 -1.20 4.05
CA GLN A 44 21.63 -2.31 4.15
C GLN A 44 22.21 -3.63 3.61
N ALA A 45 22.01 -4.71 4.37
CA ALA A 45 22.34 -6.06 3.94
C ALA A 45 21.14 -6.70 3.22
N HIS A 46 21.43 -7.62 2.29
CA HIS A 46 20.42 -8.43 1.62
C HIS A 46 20.48 -9.86 2.15
N ALA A 47 19.33 -10.47 2.40
CA ALA A 47 19.22 -11.84 2.86
C ALA A 47 18.61 -12.73 1.78
N ALA A 48 19.10 -13.96 1.69
CA ALA A 48 18.52 -15.02 0.85
C ALA A 48 18.32 -16.27 1.70
N PHE A 49 17.20 -16.95 1.50
CA PHE A 49 16.85 -18.17 2.24
C PHE A 49 17.01 -19.39 1.34
N VAL A 50 17.82 -20.36 1.77
CA VAL A 50 17.88 -21.69 1.13
C VAL A 50 16.70 -22.52 1.61
N ARG A 51 15.89 -23.04 0.67
CA ARG A 51 14.70 -23.84 0.96
C ARG A 51 15.00 -25.33 0.73
N SER A 52 14.32 -26.20 1.47
CA SER A 52 14.40 -27.64 1.25
C SER A 52 13.89 -28.02 -0.13
N ARG A 53 14.62 -28.91 -0.82
CA ARG A 53 14.15 -29.57 -2.05
C ARG A 53 13.25 -30.79 -1.79
N HIS A 54 13.15 -31.24 -0.54
CA HIS A 54 12.36 -32.40 -0.13
C HIS A 54 11.16 -31.95 0.72
N ALA A 55 9.98 -32.53 0.47
CA ALA A 55 8.78 -32.24 1.24
C ALA A 55 8.85 -32.77 2.68
N HIS A 56 9.51 -33.92 2.88
CA HIS A 56 9.79 -34.51 4.19
C HIS A 56 11.14 -35.22 4.16
N ALA A 57 12.08 -34.77 4.99
CA ALA A 57 13.42 -35.35 5.13
C ALA A 57 14.06 -34.90 6.45
N ARG A 58 15.04 -35.66 6.92
CA ARG A 58 15.92 -35.24 8.02
C ARG A 58 17.14 -34.51 7.44
N LEU A 59 17.46 -33.33 7.94
CA LEU A 59 18.70 -32.63 7.61
C LEU A 59 19.88 -33.36 8.29
N VAL A 60 20.88 -33.77 7.50
CA VAL A 60 22.07 -34.49 7.98
C VAL A 60 23.33 -33.62 7.97
N GLY A 61 23.26 -32.45 7.35
CA GLY A 61 24.35 -31.49 7.18
C GLY A 61 23.86 -30.30 6.32
N ILE A 62 24.71 -29.29 6.19
CA ILE A 62 24.57 -28.18 5.24
C ILE A 62 25.63 -28.37 4.16
#